data_AF-A0A957AAJ4-F1
#
_entry.id   AF-A0A957AAJ4-F1
#
_cell.length_a   1.000
_cell.length_b   1.000
_cell.length_c   1.000
_cell.angle_alpha   90.00
_cell.angle_beta   90.00
_cell.angle_gamma   90.00
#
_symmetry.space_group_name_H-M   'P 1'
#
loop_
_entity.id
_entity.type
_entity.pdbx_description
1 polymer ?
#
loop_
_entity_poly.entity_id
_entity_poly.type
_entity_poly.pdbx_seq_one_letter_code
_entity_poly.pdbx_strand_id
1 'polypeptide(L)'
;ARRLLTSLQKNISGQPDLVETFETLRNRAEAVKVQVAEESLREARRCHRREPVAALDLLEPIDLEGLPEELARHLYGLWLTACRRIGLLAAVHYRTGFGRGAVLMPTADGQYEVVSAIGLRRWERGRRFAPQALRGARPLATR
;
A
#
# COMPACT_ATOMS: atom_id res chain seq x y z
N ALA A 1 -2.89 18.09 -3.52
CA ALA A 1 -1.45 18.41 -3.57
C ALA A 1 -0.84 18.22 -4.97
N ARG A 2 -0.69 16.99 -5.48
CA ARG A 2 0.03 16.69 -6.75
C ARG A 2 -0.43 17.50 -7.98
N ARG A 3 -1.75 17.69 -8.19
CA ARG A 3 -2.31 18.51 -9.28
C ARG A 3 -2.01 20.01 -9.18
N LEU A 4 -1.97 20.56 -7.97
CA LEU A 4 -1.64 21.98 -7.76
C LEU A 4 -0.18 22.27 -8.12
N LEU A 5 0.71 21.32 -7.81
CA LEU A 5 2.12 21.41 -8.16
C LEU A 5 2.35 21.37 -9.68
N THR A 6 1.62 20.52 -10.41
CA THR A 6 1.75 20.44 -11.88
C THR A 6 1.19 21.68 -12.59
N SER A 7 0.12 22.28 -12.05
CA SER A 7 -0.48 23.51 -12.59
C SER A 7 0.40 24.74 -12.38
N LEU A 8 1.13 24.80 -11.26
CA LEU A 8 2.09 25.89 -10.99
C LEU A 8 3.35 25.77 -11.86
N GLN A 9 3.84 24.55 -12.10
CA GLN A 9 5.02 24.32 -12.95
C GLN A 9 4.85 24.83 -14.40
N LYS A 10 3.63 24.81 -14.95
CA LYS A 10 3.34 25.37 -16.29
C LYS A 10 3.38 26.90 -16.34
N ASN A 11 3.21 27.58 -15.21
CA ASN A 11 3.16 29.05 -15.11
C ASN A 11 4.51 29.69 -14.71
N ILE A 12 5.47 28.88 -14.24
CA ILE A 12 6.72 29.34 -13.60
C ILE A 12 7.93 29.31 -14.55
N SER A 13 7.71 29.02 -15.83
CA SER A 13 8.70 28.78 -16.90
C SER A 13 9.72 29.92 -17.16
N GLY A 14 9.76 30.99 -16.36
CA GLY A 14 10.70 32.11 -16.50
C GLY A 14 11.52 32.47 -15.24
N GLN A 15 11.41 31.75 -14.12
CA GLN A 15 12.16 32.08 -12.89
C GLN A 15 12.97 30.88 -12.34
N PRO A 16 14.31 30.86 -12.51
CA PRO A 16 15.15 29.73 -12.11
C PRO A 16 15.13 29.45 -10.59
N ASP A 17 14.98 30.48 -9.77
CA ASP A 17 14.95 30.41 -8.30
C ASP A 17 13.74 29.63 -7.75
N LEU A 18 12.61 29.69 -8.47
CA LEU A 18 11.42 28.92 -8.13
C LEU A 18 11.60 27.44 -8.46
N VAL A 19 12.22 27.11 -9.61
CA VAL A 19 12.46 25.71 -10.01
C VAL A 19 13.30 24.99 -8.96
N GLU A 20 14.40 25.59 -8.51
CA GLU A 20 15.28 25.03 -7.46
C GLU A 20 14.54 24.81 -6.13
N THR A 21 13.69 25.77 -5.76
CA THR A 21 12.84 25.66 -4.56
C THR A 21 11.85 24.49 -4.68
N PHE A 22 11.21 24.30 -5.84
CA PHE A 22 10.29 23.19 -6.08
C PHE A 22 10.99 21.83 -6.01
N GLU A 23 12.18 21.71 -6.58
CA GLU A 23 12.96 20.47 -6.53
C GLU A 23 13.38 20.15 -5.09
N THR A 24 13.83 21.15 -4.34
CA THR A 24 14.18 20.98 -2.92
C THR A 24 13.00 20.49 -2.09
N LEU A 25 11.81 21.07 -2.29
CA LEU A 25 10.59 20.65 -1.59
C LEU A 25 10.15 19.23 -1.99
N ARG A 26 10.25 18.88 -3.28
CA ARG A 26 9.96 17.52 -3.78
C ARG A 26 10.90 16.52 -3.11
N ASN A 27 12.21 16.78 -3.12
CA ASN A 27 13.21 15.87 -2.56
C ASN A 27 13.01 15.68 -1.06
N ARG A 28 12.67 16.75 -0.32
CA ARG A 28 12.34 16.65 1.11
C ARG A 28 11.07 15.84 1.36
N ALA A 29 10.03 16.04 0.56
CA ALA A 29 8.79 15.28 0.69
C ALA A 29 9.01 13.79 0.41
N GLU A 30 9.83 13.46 -0.58
CA GLU A 30 10.24 12.08 -0.88
C GLU A 30 11.06 11.47 0.26
N ALA A 31 12.01 12.21 0.82
CA ALA A 31 12.82 11.75 1.97
C ALA A 31 11.96 11.46 3.21
N VAL A 32 11.01 12.35 3.54
CA VAL A 32 10.07 12.12 4.65
C VAL A 32 9.21 10.89 4.40
N LYS A 33 8.72 10.72 3.16
CA LYS A 33 7.93 9.55 2.79
C LYS A 33 8.71 8.25 2.98
N VAL A 34 9.98 8.22 2.57
CA VAL A 34 10.87 7.07 2.78
C VAL A 34 11.10 6.82 4.26
N GLN A 35 11.39 7.84 5.05
CA GLN A 35 11.62 7.71 6.49
C GLN A 35 10.40 7.10 7.21
N VAL A 36 9.20 7.63 6.95
CA VAL A 36 7.95 7.11 7.54
C VAL A 36 7.75 5.63 7.16
N ALA A 37 8.01 5.29 5.90
CA ALA A 37 7.89 3.92 5.42
C ALA A 37 8.90 2.96 6.09
N GLU A 38 10.14 3.41 6.32
CA GLU A 38 11.17 2.64 7.04
C GLU A 38 10.82 2.46 8.53
N GLU A 39 10.30 3.49 9.18
CA GLU A 39 9.85 3.42 10.58
C GLU A 39 8.68 2.45 10.74
N SER A 40 7.66 2.55 9.90
CA SER A 40 6.54 1.61 9.88
C SER A 40 7.00 0.17 9.61
N LEU A 41 7.94 -0.02 8.67
CA LEU A 41 8.51 -1.34 8.41
C LEU A 41 9.24 -1.89 9.66
N ARG A 42 10.02 -1.05 10.34
CA ARG A 42 10.75 -1.43 11.56
C ARG A 42 9.80 -1.86 12.67
N GLU A 43 8.74 -1.09 12.90
CA GLU A 43 7.79 -1.38 13.97
C GLU A 43 6.91 -2.59 13.64
N ALA A 44 6.42 -2.71 12.41
CA ALA A 44 5.68 -3.88 11.96
C ALA A 44 6.51 -5.17 12.10
N ARG A 45 7.83 -5.12 11.82
CA ARG A 45 8.73 -6.27 12.01
C ARG A 45 8.83 -6.74 13.47
N ARG A 46 8.63 -5.85 14.45
CA ARG A 46 8.70 -6.22 15.87
C ARG A 46 7.44 -6.96 16.32
N CYS A 47 6.27 -6.55 15.84
CA CYS A 47 4.99 -7.08 16.32
C CYS A 47 4.39 -8.19 15.45
N HIS A 48 4.70 -8.29 14.14
CA HIS A 48 3.96 -9.16 13.20
C HIS A 48 3.85 -10.64 13.58
N ARG A 49 4.77 -11.16 14.39
CA ARG A 49 4.76 -12.57 14.81
C ARG A 49 3.69 -12.85 15.86
N ARG A 50 3.49 -11.92 16.79
CA ARG A 50 2.58 -12.04 17.96
C ARG A 50 1.27 -11.31 17.71
N GLU A 51 1.33 -10.17 17.04
CA GLU A 51 0.22 -9.25 16.80
C GLU A 51 0.16 -8.93 15.30
N PRO A 52 -0.24 -9.90 14.45
CA PRO A 52 -0.25 -9.71 13.00
C PRO A 52 -1.23 -8.61 12.56
N VAL A 53 -2.34 -8.40 13.29
CA VAL A 53 -3.31 -7.33 12.97
C VAL A 53 -2.72 -5.95 13.22
N ALA A 54 -2.04 -5.74 14.35
CA ALA A 54 -1.36 -4.47 14.64
C ALA A 54 -0.29 -4.15 13.59
N ALA A 55 0.44 -5.17 13.13
CA ALA A 55 1.39 -5.00 12.02
C ALA A 55 0.70 -4.56 10.72
N LEU A 56 -0.51 -5.05 10.42
CA LEU A 56 -1.27 -4.59 9.25
C LEU A 56 -1.69 -3.12 9.41
N ASP A 57 -2.15 -2.71 10.60
CA ASP A 57 -2.57 -1.32 10.85
C ASP A 57 -1.43 -0.31 10.62
N LEU A 58 -0.17 -0.72 10.86
CA LEU A 58 1.03 0.08 10.56
C LEU A 58 1.38 0.14 9.06
N LEU A 59 1.03 -0.90 8.29
CA LEU A 59 1.46 -1.09 6.91
C LEU A 59 0.42 -0.62 5.87
N GLU A 60 -0.86 -0.83 6.13
CA GLU A 60 -1.96 -0.47 5.21
C GLU A 60 -1.99 1.02 4.82
N PRO A 61 -1.69 1.98 5.71
CA PRO A 61 -1.69 3.40 5.36
C PRO A 61 -0.54 3.80 4.43
N ILE A 62 0.49 2.96 4.26
CA ILE A 62 1.70 3.33 3.54
C ILE A 62 1.45 3.32 2.03
N ASP A 63 1.58 4.49 1.42
CA ASP A 63 1.56 4.63 -0.03
C ASP A 63 2.90 4.17 -0.62
N LEU A 64 2.89 3.01 -1.27
CA LEU A 64 4.09 2.43 -1.88
C LEU A 64 4.53 3.13 -3.18
N GLU A 65 3.72 4.02 -3.76
CA GLU A 65 4.05 4.67 -5.03
C GLU A 65 5.25 5.63 -4.93
N GLY A 66 6.32 5.38 -5.69
CA GLY A 66 7.52 6.24 -5.66
C GLY A 66 8.43 6.01 -4.47
N LEU A 67 8.21 4.96 -3.66
CA LEU A 67 9.23 4.47 -2.74
C LEU A 67 10.35 3.75 -3.51
N PRO A 68 11.57 3.68 -2.94
CA PRO A 68 12.61 2.78 -3.42
C PRO A 68 12.07 1.35 -3.56
N GLU A 69 12.39 0.69 -4.68
CA GLU A 69 11.81 -0.60 -5.03
C GLU A 69 12.04 -1.67 -3.95
N GLU A 70 13.23 -1.69 -3.37
CA GLU A 70 13.58 -2.60 -2.29
C GLU A 70 12.73 -2.39 -1.04
N LEU A 71 12.50 -1.14 -0.64
CA LEU A 71 11.66 -0.80 0.50
C LEU A 71 10.20 -1.20 0.26
N ALA A 72 9.66 -0.90 -0.93
CA ALA A 72 8.32 -1.31 -1.32
C ALA A 72 8.15 -2.84 -1.33
N ARG A 73 9.18 -3.58 -1.78
CA ARG A 73 9.21 -5.05 -1.73
C ARG A 73 9.16 -5.57 -0.30
N HIS A 74 9.94 -4.98 0.61
CA HIS A 74 9.96 -5.37 2.02
C HIS A 74 8.62 -5.10 2.73
N LEU A 75 8.03 -3.92 2.52
CA LEU A 75 6.72 -3.57 3.07
C LEU A 75 5.63 -4.52 2.58
N TYR A 76 5.56 -4.75 1.26
CA TYR A 76 4.59 -5.64 0.65
C TYR A 76 4.75 -7.09 1.13
N GLY A 77 6.00 -7.57 1.23
CA GLY A 77 6.30 -8.91 1.72
C GLY A 77 5.85 -9.11 3.17
N LEU A 78 6.17 -8.16 4.05
CA LEU A 78 5.77 -8.23 5.45
C LEU A 78 4.25 -8.15 5.63
N TRP A 79 3.58 -7.26 4.88
CA TRP A 79 2.12 -7.17 4.84
C TRP A 79 1.49 -8.51 4.47
N LEU A 80 1.99 -9.16 3.41
CA LEU A 80 1.46 -10.46 2.97
C LEU A 80 1.73 -11.56 4.00
N THR A 81 2.90 -11.56 4.64
CA THR A 81 3.22 -12.48 5.74
C THR A 81 2.30 -12.28 6.94
N ALA A 82 2.00 -11.04 7.32
CA ALA A 82 1.07 -10.72 8.40
C ALA A 82 -0.35 -11.19 8.05
N CYS A 83 -0.83 -10.95 6.82
CA CYS A 83 -2.12 -11.45 6.34
C CYS A 83 -2.23 -12.97 6.45
N ARG A 84 -1.20 -13.72 6.02
CA ARG A 84 -1.17 -15.19 6.11
C ARG A 84 -1.24 -15.69 7.56
N ARG A 85 -0.66 -14.95 8.51
CA ARG A 85 -0.66 -15.32 9.94
C ARG A 85 -2.02 -15.18 10.61
N ILE A 86 -2.93 -14.37 10.07
CA ILE A 86 -4.28 -14.21 10.63
C ILE A 86 -5.13 -15.47 10.45
N GLY A 87 -4.73 -16.40 9.57
CA GLY A 87 -5.40 -17.70 9.45
C GLY A 87 -6.73 -17.65 8.69
N LEU A 88 -6.85 -16.75 7.72
CA LEU A 88 -8.05 -16.58 6.90
C LEU A 88 -8.19 -17.70 5.85
N LEU A 89 -8.80 -18.82 6.26
CA LEU A 89 -8.83 -20.09 5.51
C LEU A 89 -9.43 -20.03 4.09
N ALA A 90 -10.32 -19.09 3.83
CA ALA A 90 -10.95 -18.90 2.51
C ALA A 90 -10.49 -17.62 1.80
N ALA A 91 -9.49 -16.93 2.36
CA ALA A 91 -9.06 -15.66 1.80
C ALA A 91 -8.39 -15.84 0.44
N VAL A 92 -8.63 -14.86 -0.42
CA VAL A 92 -7.94 -14.71 -1.69
C VAL A 92 -7.01 -13.51 -1.63
N HIS A 93 -5.84 -13.65 -2.22
CA HIS A 93 -4.91 -12.59 -2.50
C HIS A 93 -5.10 -12.11 -3.95
N TYR A 94 -5.47 -10.85 -4.09
CA TYR A 94 -5.59 -10.15 -5.36
C TYR A 94 -4.41 -9.19 -5.53
N ARG A 95 -3.79 -9.20 -6.71
CA ARG A 95 -2.62 -8.37 -7.04
C ARG A 95 -2.87 -7.65 -8.36
N THR A 96 -2.67 -6.33 -8.37
CA THR A 96 -2.81 -5.51 -9.59
C THR A 96 -1.47 -5.06 -10.17
N GLY A 97 -0.37 -5.25 -9.44
CA GLY A 97 0.96 -4.81 -9.85
C GLY A 97 2.01 -5.00 -8.77
N PHE A 98 3.20 -4.43 -8.97
CA PHE A 98 4.23 -4.39 -7.94
C PHE A 98 3.80 -3.49 -6.77
N GLY A 99 3.94 -3.97 -5.54
CA GLY A 99 3.59 -3.22 -4.33
C GLY A 99 2.10 -2.86 -4.21
N ARG A 100 1.19 -3.58 -4.88
CA ARG A 100 -0.25 -3.29 -4.86
C ARG A 100 -1.06 -4.57 -4.78
N GLY A 101 -1.82 -4.72 -3.71
CA GLY A 101 -2.62 -5.91 -3.49
C GLY A 101 -3.63 -5.78 -2.36
N ALA A 102 -4.56 -6.72 -2.36
CA ALA A 102 -5.59 -6.86 -1.34
C ALA A 102 -5.76 -8.32 -0.96
N VAL A 103 -6.13 -8.55 0.29
CA VAL A 103 -6.62 -9.83 0.81
C VAL A 103 -8.11 -9.68 1.05
N LEU A 104 -8.89 -10.58 0.48
CA LEU A 104 -10.34 -10.55 0.53
C LEU A 104 -10.91 -11.87 1.04
N MET A 105 -12.02 -11.81 1.76
CA MET A 105 -12.77 -12.97 2.24
C MET A 105 -14.09 -13.10 1.47
N PRO A 106 -14.51 -14.32 1.12
CA PRO A 106 -15.85 -14.53 0.59
C PRO A 106 -16.89 -14.21 1.65
N THR A 107 -18.01 -13.66 1.20
CA THR A 107 -19.19 -13.32 1.99
C THR A 107 -20.34 -14.26 1.65
N ALA A 108 -21.36 -14.35 2.51
CA ALA A 108 -22.48 -15.27 2.34
C ALA A 108 -23.30 -15.00 1.06
N ASP A 109 -23.34 -13.75 0.60
CA ASP A 109 -23.99 -13.30 -0.64
C ASP A 109 -23.13 -13.52 -1.90
N GLY A 110 -22.01 -14.25 -1.78
CA GLY A 110 -21.14 -14.59 -2.90
C GLY A 110 -20.24 -13.45 -3.39
N GLN A 111 -20.23 -12.31 -2.68
CA GLN A 111 -19.26 -11.24 -2.89
C GLN A 111 -17.97 -11.51 -2.13
N TYR A 112 -16.97 -10.66 -2.35
CA TYR A 112 -15.72 -10.67 -1.61
C TYR A 112 -15.52 -9.34 -0.89
N GLU A 113 -15.20 -9.42 0.39
CA GLU A 113 -14.96 -8.26 1.24
C GLU A 113 -13.46 -8.10 1.52
N VAL A 114 -12.94 -6.89 1.38
CA VAL A 114 -11.55 -6.57 1.69
C VAL A 114 -11.32 -6.70 3.19
N VAL A 115 -10.36 -7.53 3.58
CA VAL A 115 -9.88 -7.64 4.96
C VAL A 115 -8.63 -6.80 5.18
N SER A 116 -7.79 -6.66 4.14
CA SER A 116 -6.59 -5.84 4.19
C SER A 116 -6.15 -5.45 2.79
N ALA A 117 -5.58 -4.27 2.61
CA ALA A 117 -5.02 -3.83 1.33
C ALA A 117 -3.82 -2.91 1.52
N ILE A 118 -2.90 -2.95 0.55
CA ILE A 118 -1.72 -2.08 0.53
C ILE A 118 -1.50 -1.54 -0.88
N GLY A 119 -1.17 -0.25 -0.98
CA GLY A 119 -0.92 0.42 -2.27
C GLY A 119 -2.13 0.54 -3.20
N LEU A 120 -3.34 0.21 -2.73
CA LEU A 120 -4.59 0.30 -3.49
C LEU A 120 -5.49 1.40 -2.92
N ARG A 121 -5.65 2.49 -3.66
CA ARG A 121 -6.53 3.60 -3.25
C ARG A 121 -7.99 3.16 -3.29
N ARG A 122 -8.76 3.49 -2.25
CA ARG A 122 -10.20 3.18 -2.10
C ARG A 122 -10.53 1.69 -1.90
N TRP A 123 -9.53 0.84 -1.65
CA TRP A 123 -9.70 -0.56 -1.28
C TRP A 123 -9.57 -0.69 0.24
N GLU A 124 -10.49 -0.06 0.96
CA GLU A 124 -10.51 -0.05 2.42
C GLU A 124 -11.16 -1.34 2.97
N ARG A 125 -10.86 -1.69 4.22
CA ARG A 125 -11.49 -2.83 4.90
C ARG A 125 -13.01 -2.71 4.86
N GLY A 126 -13.70 -3.83 4.66
CA GLY A 126 -15.16 -3.87 4.53
C GLY A 126 -15.69 -3.54 3.13
N ARG A 127 -14.84 -3.04 2.21
CA ARG A 127 -15.26 -2.80 0.83
C ARG A 127 -15.53 -4.13 0.11
N ARG A 128 -16.65 -4.18 -0.63
CA ARG A 128 -17.07 -5.39 -1.34
C ARG A 128 -16.87 -5.31 -2.85
N PHE A 129 -16.59 -6.47 -3.44
CA PHE A 129 -16.37 -6.66 -4.86
C PHE A 129 -17.09 -7.91 -5.35
N ALA A 130 -17.67 -7.83 -6.55
CA ALA A 130 -18.19 -8.99 -7.24
C ALA A 130 -17.03 -9.90 -7.70
N PRO A 131 -17.22 -11.24 -7.76
CA PRO A 131 -16.16 -12.18 -8.16
C PRO A 131 -15.48 -11.84 -9.51
N GLN A 132 -16.25 -11.30 -10.47
CA GLN A 132 -15.76 -10.95 -11.80
C GLN A 132 -14.69 -9.84 -11.76
N ALA A 133 -14.74 -8.95 -10.75
CA ALA A 133 -13.78 -7.88 -10.57
C ALA A 133 -12.43 -8.37 -10.02
N LEU A 134 -12.39 -9.60 -9.49
CA LEU A 134 -11.22 -10.21 -8.86
C LEU A 134 -10.55 -11.26 -9.75
N ARG A 135 -10.69 -11.10 -11.08
CA ARG A 135 -10.04 -12.00 -12.05
C ARG A 135 -8.53 -12.05 -11.77
N GLY A 136 -8.02 -13.27 -11.56
CA GLY A 136 -6.60 -13.51 -11.26
C GLY A 136 -6.25 -13.52 -9.78
N ALA A 137 -7.22 -13.32 -8.87
CA ALA A 137 -7.02 -13.58 -7.45
C ALA A 137 -6.64 -15.04 -7.22
N ARG A 138 -5.75 -15.28 -6.25
CA ARG A 138 -5.23 -16.60 -5.89
C ARG A 138 -5.56 -16.89 -4.42
N PRO A 139 -5.70 -18.16 -4.00
CA PRO A 139 -5.81 -18.48 -2.59
C PRO A 139 -4.66 -17.85 -1.79
N LEU A 140 -4.96 -17.24 -0.64
CA LEU A 140 -3.94 -16.64 0.24
C LEU A 140 -3.03 -17.71 0.86
N ALA A 141 -3.64 -18.83 1.23
CA ALA A 141 -3.00 -20.04 1.71
C ALA A 141 -2.72 -20.98 0.53
N THR A 142 -1.66 -20.71 -0.23
CA THR A 142 -0.98 -21.76 -0.97
C THR A 142 0.03 -22.40 -0.03
N ARG A 143 -0.12 -23.71 0.17
CA ARG A 143 0.77 -24.61 0.93
C ARG A 143 2.25 -24.29 0.75
#